data_AF-A0A6B8VW21-F1
#
_entry.id   AF-A0A6B8VW21-F1
#
_cell.length_a   1.000
_cell.length_b   1.000
_cell.length_c   1.000
_cell.angle_alpha   90.00
_cell.angle_beta   90.00
_cell.angle_gamma   90.00
#
_symmetry.space_group_name_H-M   'P 1'
#
loop_
_entity.id
_entity.type
_entity.pdbx_description
1 polymer ?
#
loop_
_entity_poly.entity_id
_entity_poly.type
_entity_poly.pdbx_seq_one_letter_code
_entity_poly.pdbx_strand_id
1 'polypeptide(L)' 'MTYRPLIDMSGQEPDDVKALELLLKDHGCNKVEDMSGRVWHIYPWLNKKSVPINDATVHNPQRIPWNEVRSFGVLEDGAC' A
#
# COMPACT_ATOMS: atom_id res chain seq x y z
N MET A 1 12.90 -8.41 7.89
CA MET A 1 11.85 -7.49 7.40
C MET A 1 10.47 -8.02 7.77
N THR A 2 9.82 -7.38 8.74
CA THR A 2 8.44 -7.69 9.15
C THR A 2 7.53 -6.59 8.61
N TYR A 3 6.45 -6.96 7.93
CA TYR A 3 5.46 -5.99 7.50
C TYR A 3 4.63 -5.55 8.71
N ARG A 4 4.57 -4.24 8.94
CA ARG A 4 3.72 -3.64 9.95
C ARG A 4 2.58 -2.88 9.28
N PRO A 5 1.34 -3.39 9.35
CA PRO A 5 0.17 -2.64 8.89
C PRO A 5 -0.03 -1.44 9.82
N LEU A 6 -0.16 -0.25 9.22
CA LEU A 6 -0.41 1.01 9.92
C LEU A 6 -1.81 1.54 9.59
N ILE A 7 -2.27 1.35 8.36
CA ILE A 7 -3.59 1.77 7.89
C ILE A 7 -4.29 0.54 7.33
N ASP A 8 -5.36 0.10 7.98
CA ASP A 8 -6.20 -0.96 7.45
C ASP A 8 -7.23 -0.39 6.47
N MET A 9 -7.35 -1.02 5.30
CA MET A 9 -8.35 -0.67 4.28
C MET A 9 -9.38 -1.78 4.14
N SER A 10 -9.03 -3.05 4.43
CA SER A 10 -9.92 -4.21 4.32
C SER A 10 -10.72 -4.28 3.00
N GLY A 11 -10.12 -3.88 1.87
CA GLY A 11 -10.76 -3.84 0.56
C GLY A 11 -11.74 -2.68 0.34
N GLN A 12 -11.75 -1.68 1.23
CA GLN A 12 -12.56 -0.48 1.09
C GLN A 12 -11.86 0.55 0.21
N GLU A 13 -12.65 1.23 -0.63
CA GLU A 13 -12.16 2.35 -1.41
C GLU A 13 -12.09 3.60 -0.52
N PRO A 14 -10.99 4.37 -0.54
CA PRO A 14 -10.91 5.61 0.21
C PRO A 14 -11.80 6.67 -0.45
N ASP A 15 -12.70 7.28 0.34
CA ASP A 15 -13.48 8.45 -0.09
C ASP A 15 -12.58 9.62 -0.53
N ASP A 16 -11.49 9.85 0.22
CA ASP A 16 -10.53 10.93 -0.06
C ASP A 16 -9.09 10.42 -0.18
N VAL A 17 -8.69 10.16 -1.42
CA VAL A 17 -7.37 9.62 -1.77
C VAL A 17 -6.24 10.59 -1.40
N LYS A 18 -6.50 11.90 -1.39
CA LYS A 18 -5.49 12.89 -1.00
C LYS A 18 -5.25 12.87 0.51
N ALA A 19 -6.32 12.75 1.30
CA ALA A 19 -6.19 12.57 2.75
C ALA A 19 -5.41 11.28 3.08
N LEU A 20 -5.68 10.19 2.37
CA LEU A 20 -4.94 8.94 2.53
C LEU A 20 -3.47 9.10 2.13
N GLU A 21 -3.16 9.76 1.01
CA GLU A 21 -1.78 10.02 0.58
C GLU A 21 -0.99 10.83 1.62
N LEU A 22 -1.62 11.86 2.21
CA LEU A 22 -1.06 12.63 3.32
C LEU A 22 -0.78 11.76 4.54
N LEU A 23 -1.73 10.90 4.94
CA LEU A 23 -1.56 9.97 6.06
C LEU A 23 -0.43 8.97 5.80
N LEU A 24 -0.37 8.40 4.60
CA LEU A 24 0.70 7.48 4.21
C LEU A 24 2.06 8.17 4.29
N LYS A 25 2.15 9.41 3.81
CA LYS A 25 3.38 10.19 3.87
C LYS A 25 3.77 10.56 5.30
N ASP A 26 2.82 10.93 6.14
CA ASP A 26 3.03 11.28 7.55
C ASP A 26 3.56 10.09 8.35
N HIS A 27 2.96 8.92 8.14
CA HIS A 27 3.38 7.65 8.75
C HIS A 27 4.59 6.99 8.07
N GLY A 28 5.06 7.51 6.95
CA GLY A 28 6.14 6.92 6.16
C GLY A 28 5.77 5.59 5.48
N CYS A 29 4.48 5.29 5.33
CA CYS A 29 3.97 4.09 4.66
C CYS A 29 4.40 4.07 3.19
N ASN A 30 5.24 3.10 2.85
CA ASN A 30 5.68 2.88 1.48
C ASN A 30 5.31 1.49 0.95
N LYS A 31 4.58 0.69 1.72
CA LYS A 31 4.12 -0.65 1.31
C LYS A 31 2.61 -0.78 1.38
N VAL A 32 2.09 -1.65 0.52
CA VAL A 32 0.70 -2.10 0.55
C VAL A 32 0.67 -3.63 0.63
N GLU A 33 -0.18 -4.18 1.50
CA GLU A 33 -0.53 -5.59 1.53
C GLU A 33 -1.83 -5.79 0.75
N ASP A 34 -1.83 -6.74 -0.20
CA ASP A 34 -3.03 -7.18 -0.90
C ASP A 34 -3.78 -8.26 -0.09
N MET A 35 -5.05 -8.49 -0.42
CA MET A 35 -5.91 -9.54 0.15
C MET A 35 -5.31 -10.94 0.06
N SER A 36 -4.42 -11.22 -0.90
CA SER A 36 -3.67 -12.48 -1.00
C SER A 36 -2.48 -12.57 -0.03
N GLY A 37 -2.27 -11.57 0.84
CA GLY A 37 -1.18 -11.51 1.81
C GLY A 37 0.18 -11.12 1.20
N ARG A 38 0.19 -10.56 -0.01
CA ARG A 38 1.41 -10.13 -0.69
C ARG A 38 1.68 -8.66 -0.40
N VAL A 39 2.93 -8.33 -0.07
CA VAL A 39 3.36 -6.97 0.24
C VAL A 39 4.11 -6.38 -0.96
N TRP A 40 3.68 -5.20 -1.39
CA TRP A 40 4.19 -4.51 -2.58
C TRP A 40 4.72 -3.12 -2.24
N HIS A 41 5.76 -2.69 -2.95
CA HIS A 41 6.26 -1.30 -2.85
C HIS A 41 5.37 -0.38 -3.67
N ILE A 42 4.81 0.66 -3.06
CA ILE A 42 3.95 1.62 -3.75
C ILE A 42 4.70 2.89 -4.09
N TYR A 43 4.20 3.63 -5.09
CA TYR A 43 4.65 4.99 -5.32
C TYR A 43 4.14 5.94 -4.20
N PRO A 44 4.82 7.07 -3.98
CA PRO A 44 4.38 8.07 -3.00
C PRO A 44 3.10 8.80 -3.41
N TRP A 45 2.66 8.66 -4.67
CA TRP A 45 1.39 9.16 -5.15
C TRP A 45 0.36 8.03 -5.28
N LEU A 46 -0.87 8.29 -4.87
CA LEU A 46 -1.99 7.37 -5.05
C LEU A 46 -2.88 7.79 -6.22
N ASN A 47 -3.55 6.83 -6.85
CA ASN A 47 -4.50 7.11 -7.92
C ASN A 47 -5.93 6.87 -7.44
N LYS A 48 -6.90 7.59 -8.03
CA LYS A 48 -8.27 7.60 -7.50
C LYS A 48 -8.97 6.23 -7.54
N LYS A 49 -8.56 5.36 -8.46
CA LYS A 49 -9.17 4.04 -8.70
C LYS A 49 -8.29 2.86 -8.30
N SER A 50 -7.02 3.09 -7.96
CA SER A 50 -6.06 2.01 -7.72
C SER A 50 -4.78 2.53 -7.09
N VAL A 51 -4.07 1.65 -6.41
CA VAL A 51 -2.74 1.88 -5.86
C VAL A 51 -1.66 1.52 -6.89
N PRO A 52 -0.84 2.47 -7.34
CA PRO A 52 0.25 2.18 -8.27
C PRO A 52 1.44 1.52 -7.54
N ILE A 53 1.96 0.44 -8.14
CA ILE A 53 3.07 -0.36 -7.58
C ILE A 53 4.37 0.09 -8.23
N ASN A 54 5.35 0.48 -7.40
CA ASN A 54 6.69 0.90 -7.84
C ASN A 54 7.58 -0.29 -8.23
N ASP A 55 7.31 -1.48 -7.67
CA ASP A 55 8.06 -2.71 -7.94
C ASP A 55 7.45 -3.56 -9.08
N ALA A 56 6.83 -2.89 -10.05
CA ALA A 56 6.12 -3.54 -11.13
C ALA A 56 7.10 -4.17 -12.15
N THR A 57 7.40 -5.45 -11.97
CA THR A 57 8.09 -6.27 -12.98
C THR A 57 7.09 -6.86 -13.99
N VAL A 58 7.58 -7.47 -15.08
CA VAL A 58 6.70 -8.08 -16.12
C VAL A 58 5.80 -9.19 -15.57
N HIS A 59 6.13 -9.75 -14.40
CA HIS A 59 5.38 -10.79 -13.70
C HIS A 59 4.53 -10.26 -12.53
N ASN A 60 4.67 -8.99 -12.17
CA ASN A 60 4.00 -8.38 -11.02
C ASN A 60 2.90 -7.39 -11.47
N PRO A 61 1.85 -7.21 -10.67
CA PRO A 61 0.84 -6.20 -10.97
C PRO A 61 1.45 -4.80 -10.97
N GLN A 62 1.16 -4.01 -12.01
CA GLN A 62 1.53 -2.59 -12.08
C GLN A 62 0.69 -1.71 -11.14
N ARG A 63 -0.51 -2.19 -10.80
CA ARG A 63 -1.48 -1.49 -9.95
C ARG A 63 -2.34 -2.51 -9.24
N ILE A 64 -2.72 -2.18 -8.01
CA ILE A 64 -3.67 -2.97 -7.21
C ILE A 64 -4.95 -2.15 -7.07
N PRO A 65 -6.09 -2.65 -7.53
CA PRO A 65 -7.36 -1.97 -7.33
C PRO A 65 -7.71 -1.97 -5.82
N TRP A 66 -8.43 -0.94 -5.37
CA TRP A 66 -8.69 -0.71 -3.95
C TRP A 66 -9.40 -1.87 -3.24
N ASN A 67 -10.25 -2.60 -3.96
CA ASN A 67 -10.93 -3.80 -3.48
C ASN A 67 -9.99 -4.97 -3.15
N GLU A 68 -8.78 -4.97 -3.71
CA GLU A 68 -7.73 -5.96 -3.42
C GLU A 68 -6.72 -5.43 -2.39
N VAL A 69 -6.85 -4.17 -1.95
CA VAL A 69 -5.98 -3.57 -0.94
C VAL A 69 -6.45 -3.96 0.46
N ARG A 70 -5.61 -4.68 1.20
CA ARG A 70 -5.90 -5.05 2.58
C ARG A 70 -5.44 -3.97 3.55
N SER A 71 -4.18 -3.56 3.46
CA SER A 71 -3.62 -2.57 4.38
C SER A 71 -2.42 -1.85 3.78
N PHE A 72 -2.10 -0.67 4.30
CA PHE A 72 -0.83 0.02 4.06
C PHE A 72 0.04 0.00 5.30
N GLY A 73 1.34 0.02 5.06
CA GLY A 73 2.30 -0.05 6.13
C GLY A 73 3.73 0.17 5.69
N VAL A 74 4.63 -0.27 6.54
CA VAL A 74 6.07 -0.21 6.33
C VAL A 74 6.66 -1.61 6.50
N LEU A 75 7.75 -1.89 5.79
CA LEU A 75 8.63 -2.99 6.18
C LEU A 75 9.56 -2.44 7.24
N GLU A 76 9.33 -2.80 8.50
CA GLU A 76 10.36 -2.61 9.53
C GLU A 76 11.39 -3.71 9.34
N ASP A 77 12.64 -3.33 9.12
CA ASP A 77 13.72 -4.28 9.35
C ASP A 77 13.81 -4.45 10.85
N GLY A 78 13.45 -5.64 11.34
CA GLY A 78 13.62 -6.01 12.73
C GLY A 78 15.12 -6.05 13.03
N ALA A 79 15.72 -4.88 13.23
CA ALA A 79 17.01 -4.74 13.84
C ALA A 79 16.84 -5.10 15.32
N CYS A 80 17.41 -6.25 15.65
CA CYS A 80 17.70 -6.74 16.98
C CYS A 80 18.32 -5.64 17.87
#